data_AF-A0A7V9ZHM8-F1
#
_entry.id   AF-A0A7V9ZHM8-F1
#
_cell.length_a   1.000
_cell.length_b   1.000
_cell.length_c   1.000
_cell.angle_alpha   90.00
_cell.angle_beta   90.00
_cell.angle_gamma   90.00
#
_symmetry.space_group_name_H-M   'P 1'
#
loop_
_entity.id
_entity.type
_entity.pdbx_description
1 polymer ?
#
loop_
_entity_poly.entity_id
_entity_poly.type
_entity_poly.pdbx_seq_one_letter_code
_entity_poly.pdbx_strand_id
1 'polypeptide(L)'
;IMSILAVGLVTWMIFWMKRTARFMKKELEGKVASALTLGRTALIMIAFVSVAREGIETSLFVWSTTQATSGTRPFLGVTLGLACAVALGYLLFKSAVHINLAKFFKYTGIGLVVVAAGVLAYGFHDLQEAGWLPGLNNTVFDISAQIPLSSWYGTLLKGAFNFNPAPTLIELAAWAGYLVAVMTAFLWPSRSTPAQQTASPKEPVSV
;
A
#
# COMPACT_ATOMS: atom_id res chain seq x y z
N ILE A 1 -14.49 -12.59 5.63
CA ILE A 1 -14.54 -11.68 6.82
C ILE A 1 -13.18 -11.02 7.09
N MET A 2 -12.09 -11.78 7.26
CA MET A 2 -10.75 -11.21 7.51
C MET A 2 -10.30 -10.26 6.39
N SER A 3 -10.56 -10.59 5.12
CA SER A 3 -10.24 -9.74 3.96
C SER A 3 -10.93 -8.36 4.03
N ILE A 4 -12.16 -8.29 4.55
CA ILE A 4 -12.91 -7.02 4.71
C ILE A 4 -12.30 -6.18 5.83
N LEU A 5 -11.95 -6.80 6.96
CA LEU A 5 -11.24 -6.12 8.06
C LEU A 5 -9.89 -5.59 7.60
N ALA A 6 -9.14 -6.40 6.82
CA ALA A 6 -7.86 -6.00 6.23
C ALA A 6 -8.01 -4.76 5.34
N VAL A 7 -9.04 -4.72 4.48
CA VAL A 7 -9.32 -3.54 3.64
C VAL A 7 -9.61 -2.31 4.50
N GLY A 8 -10.38 -2.43 5.57
CA GLY A 8 -10.63 -1.32 6.50
C GLY A 8 -9.34 -0.75 7.09
N LEU A 9 -8.45 -1.63 7.59
CA LEU A 9 -7.15 -1.26 8.14
C LEU A 9 -6.24 -0.61 7.08
N VAL A 10 -6.17 -1.20 5.88
CA VAL A 10 -5.35 -0.69 4.77
C VAL A 10 -5.87 0.68 4.32
N THR A 11 -7.19 0.84 4.20
CA THR A 11 -7.83 2.12 3.85
C THR A 11 -7.47 3.19 4.87
N TRP A 12 -7.59 2.89 6.17
CA TRP A 12 -7.15 3.79 7.23
C TRP A 12 -5.70 4.19 7.01
N MET A 13 -4.80 3.22 6.83
CA MET A 13 -3.36 3.48 6.69
C MET A 13 -3.05 4.37 5.47
N ILE A 14 -3.77 4.18 4.35
CA ILE A 14 -3.67 5.03 3.16
C ILE A 14 -4.03 6.48 3.49
N PHE A 15 -5.16 6.72 4.16
CA PHE A 15 -5.57 8.08 4.53
C PHE A 15 -4.68 8.71 5.62
N TRP A 16 -4.20 7.90 6.56
CA TRP A 16 -3.23 8.32 7.56
C TRP A 16 -1.93 8.77 6.90
N MET A 17 -1.40 7.98 5.96
CA MET A 17 -0.20 8.33 5.20
C MET A 17 -0.40 9.56 4.31
N LYS A 18 -1.57 9.73 3.67
CA LYS A 18 -1.93 10.96 2.94
C LYS A 18 -1.80 12.20 3.82
N ARG A 19 -2.23 12.13 5.07
CA ARG A 19 -2.16 13.24 6.03
C ARG A 19 -0.73 13.50 6.49
N THR A 20 0.01 12.44 6.83
CA THR A 20 1.39 12.49 7.36
C THR A 20 2.43 12.89 6.31
N ALA A 21 2.27 12.47 5.05
CA ALA A 21 3.22 12.73 3.96
C ALA A 21 3.57 14.21 3.75
N ARG A 22 2.66 15.14 4.12
CA ARG A 22 2.88 16.59 4.04
C ARG A 22 3.91 17.12 5.05
N PHE A 23 4.11 16.41 6.16
CA PHE A 23 5.01 16.80 7.25
C PHE A 23 6.28 15.95 7.30
N MET A 24 6.31 14.82 6.56
CA MET A 24 7.40 13.85 6.60
C MET A 24 8.78 14.42 6.34
N LYS A 25 8.95 15.37 5.41
CA LYS A 25 10.28 15.96 5.16
C LYS A 25 10.83 16.68 6.41
N LYS A 26 10.01 17.55 7.01
CA LYS A 26 10.35 18.30 8.22
C LYS A 26 10.49 17.39 9.45
N GLU A 27 9.66 16.34 9.51
CA GLU A 27 9.71 15.36 10.60
C GLU A 27 10.93 14.44 10.50
N LEU A 28 11.34 14.00 9.30
CA LEU A 28 12.58 13.24 9.10
C LEU A 28 13.80 14.10 9.44
N GLU A 29 13.87 15.32 8.92
CA GLU A 29 14.97 16.26 9.22
C GLU A 29 15.05 16.53 10.73
N GLY A 30 13.91 16.75 11.39
CA GLY A 30 13.82 16.94 12.85
C GLY A 30 14.16 15.68 13.66
N LYS A 31 13.72 14.48 13.23
CA LYS A 31 14.04 13.21 13.89
C LYS A 31 15.51 12.84 13.73
N VAL A 32 16.12 13.12 12.57
CA VAL A 32 17.57 12.93 12.39
C VAL A 32 18.33 13.91 13.28
N ALA A 33 17.94 15.20 13.30
CA ALA A 33 18.55 16.19 14.19
C ALA A 33 18.41 15.83 15.68
N SER A 34 17.24 15.36 16.11
CA SER A 34 16.99 14.94 17.48
C SER A 34 17.69 13.61 17.82
N ALA A 35 17.75 12.66 16.90
CA ALA A 35 18.45 11.39 17.13
C ALA A 35 19.98 11.56 17.17
N LEU A 36 20.52 12.58 16.50
CA LEU A 36 21.91 13.01 16.72
C LEU A 36 22.14 13.49 18.16
N THR A 37 21.12 14.04 18.84
CA THR A 37 21.21 14.40 20.27
C THR A 37 21.03 13.22 21.23
N LEU A 38 20.28 12.18 20.83
CA LEU A 38 20.03 10.97 21.62
C LEU A 38 21.19 9.95 21.56
N GLY A 39 22.11 10.11 20.60
CA GLY A 39 23.30 9.28 20.43
C GLY A 39 23.16 8.21 19.33
N ARG A 40 24.31 7.84 18.75
CA ARG A 40 24.43 6.90 17.61
C ARG A 40 23.76 5.54 17.86
N THR A 41 23.69 5.09 19.11
CA THR A 41 23.10 3.80 19.50
C THR A 41 21.58 3.77 19.32
N ALA A 42 20.88 4.86 19.60
CA ALA A 42 19.42 4.94 19.41
C ALA A 42 19.04 4.80 17.93
N LEU A 43 19.79 5.44 17.03
CA LEU A 43 19.61 5.31 15.58
C LEU A 43 19.84 3.88 15.09
N ILE A 44 20.92 3.23 15.55
CA ILE A 44 21.22 1.84 15.19
C ILE A 44 20.11 0.90 15.66
N MET A 45 19.63 1.06 16.90
CA MET A 45 18.57 0.21 17.45
C MET A 45 17.24 0.39 16.71
N ILE A 46 16.83 1.62 16.42
CA ILE A 46 15.58 1.88 15.68
C ILE A 46 15.66 1.29 14.28
N ALA A 47 16.78 1.47 13.58
CA ALA A 47 16.99 0.89 12.26
C ALA A 47 16.97 -0.65 12.32
N PHE A 48 17.69 -1.25 13.27
CA PHE A 48 17.75 -2.70 13.45
C PHE A 48 16.36 -3.30 13.74
N VAL A 49 15.61 -2.75 14.70
CA VAL A 49 14.27 -3.24 15.05
C VAL A 49 13.30 -3.08 13.90
N SER A 50 13.35 -1.95 13.18
CA SER A 50 12.50 -1.72 12.01
C SER A 50 12.76 -2.74 10.91
N VAL A 51 14.04 -3.00 10.59
CA VAL A 51 14.41 -4.00 9.57
C VAL A 51 14.09 -5.42 10.03
N ALA A 52 14.34 -5.75 11.30
CA ALA A 52 14.08 -7.08 11.85
C ALA A 52 12.58 -7.42 11.77
N ARG A 53 11.69 -6.49 12.11
CA ARG A 53 10.23 -6.71 12.02
C ARG A 53 9.80 -7.03 10.59
N GLU A 54 10.13 -6.16 9.64
CA GLU A 54 9.73 -6.31 8.23
C GLU A 54 10.38 -7.57 7.61
N GLY A 55 11.61 -7.88 8.02
CA GLY A 55 12.33 -9.09 7.62
C GLY A 55 11.66 -10.38 8.12
N ILE A 56 11.21 -10.40 9.37
CA ILE A 56 10.47 -11.55 9.94
C ILE A 56 9.17 -11.77 9.18
N GLU A 57 8.35 -10.73 8.97
CA GLU A 57 7.10 -10.82 8.22
C GLU A 57 7.34 -11.36 6.80
N THR A 58 8.33 -10.80 6.09
CA THR A 58 8.70 -11.25 4.73
C THR A 58 9.16 -12.71 4.72
N SER A 59 9.98 -13.12 5.69
CA SER A 59 10.49 -14.50 5.78
C SER A 59 9.38 -15.51 6.03
N LEU A 60 8.37 -15.16 6.85
CA LEU A 60 7.21 -16.01 7.11
C LEU A 60 6.34 -16.17 5.87
N PHE A 61 6.14 -15.10 5.09
CA PHE A 61 5.43 -15.19 3.80
C PHE A 61 6.19 -16.05 2.79
N VAL A 62 7.50 -15.87 2.65
CA VAL A 62 8.34 -16.71 1.77
C VAL A 62 8.29 -18.18 2.19
N TRP A 63 8.44 -18.46 3.50
CA TRP A 63 8.38 -19.82 4.01
C TRP A 63 7.02 -20.48 3.74
N SER A 64 5.91 -19.79 4.05
CA SER A 64 4.57 -20.32 3.82
C SER A 64 4.27 -20.58 2.34
N THR A 65 4.72 -19.71 1.44
CA THR A 65 4.51 -19.85 -0.01
C THR A 65 5.38 -20.93 -0.64
N THR A 66 6.62 -21.09 -0.20
CA THR A 66 7.52 -22.17 -0.68
C THR A 66 7.08 -23.55 -0.22
N GLN A 67 6.51 -23.67 0.99
CA GLN A 67 5.95 -24.94 1.49
C GLN A 67 4.67 -25.36 0.75
N ALA A 68 3.92 -24.41 0.19
CA ALA A 68 2.68 -24.69 -0.51
C ALA A 68 2.88 -25.29 -1.92
N THR A 69 4.11 -25.38 -2.43
CA THR A 69 4.39 -25.86 -3.80
C THR A 69 5.64 -26.74 -3.83
N SER A 70 5.53 -27.93 -4.42
CA SER A 70 6.66 -28.84 -4.61
C SER A 70 7.55 -28.44 -5.80
N GLY A 71 8.86 -28.62 -5.66
CA GLY A 71 9.86 -28.38 -6.72
C GLY A 71 10.74 -27.13 -6.53
N THR A 72 11.57 -26.83 -7.52
CA THR A 72 12.57 -25.73 -7.47
C THR A 72 12.07 -24.38 -7.95
N ARG A 73 10.89 -24.33 -8.59
CA ARG A 73 10.29 -23.11 -9.16
C ARG A 73 9.98 -22.03 -8.10
N PRO A 74 9.47 -22.34 -6.90
CA PRO A 74 9.23 -21.33 -5.86
C PRO A 74 10.51 -20.61 -5.42
N PHE A 75 11.63 -21.35 -5.27
CA PHE A 75 12.93 -20.77 -4.91
C PHE A 75 13.41 -19.77 -5.96
N LEU A 76 13.32 -20.11 -7.25
CA LEU A 76 13.66 -19.19 -8.33
C LEU A 76 12.80 -17.91 -8.30
N GLY A 77 11.49 -18.05 -8.08
CA GLY A 77 10.57 -16.91 -7.96
C GLY A 77 10.92 -15.99 -6.80
N VAL A 78 11.21 -16.56 -5.62
CA VAL A 78 11.63 -15.81 -4.43
C VAL A 78 12.96 -15.10 -4.67
N THR A 79 13.96 -15.78 -5.23
CA THR A 79 15.27 -15.17 -5.50
C THR A 79 15.17 -14.04 -6.50
N LEU A 80 14.40 -14.21 -7.59
CA LEU A 80 14.17 -13.15 -8.58
C LEU A 80 13.38 -11.97 -7.98
N GLY A 81 12.35 -12.25 -7.20
CA GLY A 81 11.57 -11.22 -6.50
C GLY A 81 12.42 -10.41 -5.52
N LEU A 82 13.28 -11.09 -4.75
CA LEU A 82 14.20 -10.43 -3.82
C LEU A 82 15.25 -9.60 -4.56
N ALA A 83 15.83 -10.13 -5.64
CA ALA A 83 16.78 -9.38 -6.47
C ALA A 83 16.13 -8.13 -7.07
N CYS A 84 14.88 -8.23 -7.54
CA CYS A 84 14.10 -7.10 -8.03
C CYS A 84 13.83 -6.07 -6.91
N ALA A 85 13.45 -6.51 -5.71
CA ALA A 85 13.24 -5.65 -4.56
C ALA A 85 14.51 -4.89 -4.15
N VAL A 86 15.67 -5.55 -4.14
CA VAL A 86 16.97 -4.92 -3.87
C VAL A 86 17.30 -3.88 -4.94
N ALA A 87 17.10 -4.19 -6.22
CA ALA A 87 17.33 -3.27 -7.32
C ALA A 87 16.41 -2.03 -7.23
N LEU A 88 15.12 -2.22 -6.99
CA LEU A 88 14.15 -1.13 -6.80
C LEU A 88 14.50 -0.30 -5.56
N GLY A 89 14.85 -0.95 -4.44
CA GLY A 89 15.29 -0.27 -3.21
C GLY A 89 16.52 0.60 -3.44
N TYR A 90 17.51 0.09 -4.16
CA TYR A 90 18.71 0.85 -4.53
C TYR A 90 18.37 2.04 -5.44
N LEU A 91 17.53 1.85 -6.46
CA LEU A 91 17.07 2.93 -7.35
C LEU A 91 16.29 4.01 -6.59
N LEU A 92 15.44 3.61 -5.65
CA LEU A 92 14.72 4.53 -4.77
C LEU A 92 15.69 5.29 -3.86
N PHE A 93 16.66 4.63 -3.24
CA PHE A 93 17.68 5.28 -2.41
C PHE A 93 18.46 6.34 -3.20
N LYS A 94 18.92 5.99 -4.42
CA LYS A 94 19.62 6.92 -5.31
C LYS A 94 18.74 8.10 -5.73
N SER A 95 17.43 7.87 -5.92
CA SER A 95 16.50 8.88 -6.42
C SER A 95 15.82 9.69 -5.32
N ALA A 96 15.88 9.26 -4.06
CA ALA A 96 15.18 9.87 -2.93
C ALA A 96 15.52 11.35 -2.71
N VAL A 97 16.75 11.77 -3.04
CA VAL A 97 17.19 13.17 -2.90
C VAL A 97 16.62 14.07 -4.00
N HIS A 98 16.24 13.51 -5.16
CA HIS A 98 15.74 14.26 -6.32
C HIS A 98 14.22 14.15 -6.52
N ILE A 99 13.56 13.21 -5.84
CA ILE A 99 12.13 12.95 -6.01
C ILE A 99 11.30 13.90 -5.14
N ASN A 100 10.26 14.47 -5.73
CA ASN A 100 9.23 15.16 -4.96
C ASN A 100 8.45 14.12 -4.12
N LEU A 101 8.70 14.12 -2.82
CA LEU A 101 8.14 13.15 -1.88
C LEU A 101 6.59 13.13 -1.91
N ALA A 102 5.95 14.28 -2.13
CA ALA A 102 4.50 14.35 -2.27
C ALA A 102 3.99 13.64 -3.54
N LYS A 103 4.72 13.74 -4.66
CA LYS A 103 4.39 12.98 -5.88
C LYS A 103 4.58 11.49 -5.66
N PHE A 104 5.68 11.09 -5.03
CA PHE A 104 5.95 9.67 -4.73
C PHE A 104 4.83 9.04 -3.91
N PHE A 105 4.47 9.65 -2.77
CA PHE A 105 3.38 9.17 -1.92
C PHE A 105 2.01 9.20 -2.60
N LYS A 106 1.79 10.15 -3.51
CA LYS A 106 0.57 10.18 -4.32
C LYS A 106 0.49 8.95 -5.22
N TYR A 107 1.55 8.63 -5.97
CA TYR A 107 1.54 7.49 -6.89
C TYR A 107 1.53 6.15 -6.17
N THR A 108 2.32 5.99 -5.10
CA THR A 108 2.30 4.75 -4.30
C THR A 108 0.97 4.58 -3.58
N GLY A 109 0.37 5.67 -3.07
CA GLY A 109 -0.97 5.66 -2.49
C GLY A 109 -2.07 5.26 -3.48
N ILE A 110 -2.02 5.77 -4.72
CA ILE A 110 -2.93 5.33 -5.81
C ILE A 110 -2.79 3.82 -6.03
N GLY A 111 -1.57 3.31 -6.13
CA GLY A 111 -1.32 1.87 -6.28
C GLY A 111 -1.90 1.05 -5.13
N LEU A 112 -1.73 1.52 -3.89
CA LEU A 112 -2.29 0.86 -2.69
C LEU A 112 -3.82 0.84 -2.70
N VAL A 113 -4.50 1.89 -3.18
CA VAL A 113 -5.96 1.90 -3.32
C VAL A 113 -6.42 0.83 -4.32
N VAL A 114 -5.72 0.65 -5.43
CA VAL A 114 -6.05 -0.40 -6.42
C VAL A 114 -5.88 -1.80 -5.83
N VAL A 115 -4.80 -2.04 -5.08
CA VAL A 115 -4.58 -3.32 -4.39
C VAL A 115 -5.68 -3.57 -3.34
N ALA A 116 -6.02 -2.56 -2.54
CA ALA A 116 -7.08 -2.67 -1.54
C ALA A 116 -8.45 -2.96 -2.18
N ALA A 117 -8.75 -2.37 -3.34
CA ALA A 117 -9.96 -2.70 -4.10
C ALA A 117 -9.99 -4.18 -4.51
N GLY A 118 -8.85 -4.74 -4.94
CA GLY A 118 -8.71 -6.16 -5.26
C GLY A 118 -8.94 -7.07 -4.06
N VAL A 119 -8.32 -6.76 -2.91
CA VAL A 119 -8.52 -7.51 -1.66
C VAL A 119 -9.99 -7.46 -1.22
N LEU A 120 -10.68 -6.32 -1.43
CA LEU A 120 -12.10 -6.21 -1.13
C LEU A 120 -12.94 -7.12 -2.03
N ALA A 121 -12.70 -7.08 -3.34
CA ALA A 121 -13.38 -7.95 -4.30
C ALA A 121 -13.21 -9.43 -3.91
N TYR A 122 -11.98 -9.83 -3.59
CA TYR A 122 -11.69 -11.17 -3.07
C TYR A 122 -12.46 -11.47 -1.76
N GLY A 123 -12.57 -10.50 -0.84
CA GLY A 123 -13.38 -10.67 0.37
C GLY A 123 -14.88 -10.87 0.11
N PHE A 124 -15.43 -10.28 -0.97
CA PHE A 124 -16.80 -10.54 -1.42
C PHE A 124 -16.94 -11.91 -2.10
N HIS A 125 -15.93 -12.34 -2.85
CA HIS A 125 -15.86 -13.69 -3.41
C HIS A 125 -15.91 -14.75 -2.30
N ASP A 126 -15.09 -14.61 -1.26
CA ASP A 126 -15.10 -15.51 -0.09
C ASP A 126 -16.49 -15.57 0.60
N LEU A 127 -17.22 -14.44 0.64
CA LEU A 127 -18.58 -14.40 1.20
C LEU A 127 -19.60 -15.11 0.31
N GLN A 128 -19.42 -15.07 -1.01
CA GLN A 128 -20.26 -15.81 -1.94
C GLN A 128 -19.98 -17.31 -1.84
N GLU A 129 -18.71 -17.72 -1.71
CA GLU A 129 -18.33 -19.11 -1.47
C GLU A 129 -18.88 -19.66 -0.15
N ALA A 130 -18.91 -18.83 0.90
CA ALA A 130 -19.51 -19.17 2.18
C ALA A 130 -21.05 -19.23 2.17
N GLY A 131 -21.70 -18.94 1.03
CA GLY A 131 -23.15 -18.94 0.89
C GLY A 131 -23.87 -17.76 1.54
N TRP A 132 -23.14 -16.75 2.03
CA TRP A 132 -23.73 -15.55 2.63
C TRP A 132 -24.25 -14.58 1.58
N LEU A 133 -23.69 -14.62 0.37
CA LEU A 133 -24.10 -13.80 -0.78
C LEU A 133 -24.41 -14.69 -2.00
N PRO A 134 -25.49 -14.40 -2.74
CA PRO A 134 -25.80 -15.13 -3.97
C PRO A 134 -24.89 -14.69 -5.14
N GLY A 135 -24.95 -15.41 -6.25
CA GLY A 135 -24.35 -14.97 -7.53
C GLY A 135 -22.94 -15.48 -7.82
N LEU A 136 -22.47 -16.55 -7.15
CA LEU A 136 -21.18 -17.18 -7.42
C LEU A 136 -21.00 -17.58 -8.91
N ASN A 137 -22.08 -18.03 -9.55
CA ASN A 137 -22.08 -18.44 -10.96
C ASN A 137 -22.41 -17.31 -11.94
N ASN A 138 -22.68 -16.09 -11.46
CA ASN A 138 -23.05 -14.97 -12.30
C ASN A 138 -21.81 -14.12 -12.63
N THR A 139 -20.94 -14.66 -13.47
CA THR A 139 -19.75 -13.97 -13.97
C THR A 139 -20.14 -12.91 -14.99
N VAL A 140 -19.53 -11.72 -14.91
CA VAL A 140 -19.84 -10.61 -15.83
C VAL A 140 -19.17 -10.84 -17.18
N PHE A 141 -17.93 -11.29 -17.15
CA PHE A 141 -17.11 -11.64 -18.30
C PHE A 141 -16.09 -12.69 -17.86
N ASP A 142 -15.59 -13.49 -18.81
CA ASP A 142 -14.51 -14.44 -18.58
C ASP A 142 -13.39 -14.16 -19.59
N ILE A 143 -12.27 -13.65 -19.08
CA ILE A 143 -11.05 -13.40 -19.85
C ILE A 143 -9.91 -14.36 -19.46
N SER A 144 -10.25 -15.49 -18.86
CA SER A 144 -9.28 -16.52 -18.44
C SER A 144 -8.56 -17.14 -19.63
N ALA A 145 -9.15 -17.09 -20.83
CA ALA A 145 -8.51 -17.54 -22.06
C ALA A 145 -7.32 -16.64 -22.46
N GLN A 146 -7.43 -15.33 -22.25
CA GLN A 146 -6.38 -14.36 -22.56
C GLN A 146 -5.40 -14.18 -21.40
N ILE A 147 -5.89 -14.26 -20.16
CA ILE A 147 -5.10 -14.11 -18.94
C ILE A 147 -5.28 -15.36 -18.06
N PRO A 148 -4.68 -16.51 -18.44
CA PRO A 148 -4.76 -17.71 -17.65
C PRO A 148 -3.95 -17.55 -16.36
N LEU A 149 -4.53 -17.90 -15.20
CA LEU A 149 -3.88 -17.82 -13.89
C LEU A 149 -2.69 -18.79 -13.73
N SER A 150 -2.54 -19.74 -14.65
CA SER A 150 -1.38 -20.63 -14.76
C SER A 150 -0.15 -19.97 -15.42
N SER A 151 -0.33 -18.82 -16.06
CA SER A 151 0.77 -18.04 -16.64
C SER A 151 1.50 -17.22 -15.57
N TRP A 152 2.79 -16.93 -15.79
CA TRP A 152 3.60 -16.15 -14.86
C TRP A 152 3.02 -14.75 -14.59
N TYR A 153 2.44 -14.10 -15.60
CA TYR A 153 1.85 -12.77 -15.47
C TYR A 153 0.47 -12.83 -14.82
N GLY A 154 -0.34 -13.86 -15.11
CA GLY A 154 -1.63 -14.08 -14.45
C GLY A 154 -1.47 -14.33 -12.95
N THR A 155 -0.50 -15.17 -12.56
CA THR A 155 -0.16 -15.39 -11.15
C THR A 155 0.35 -14.11 -10.49
N LEU A 156 1.19 -13.30 -11.17
CA LEU A 156 1.64 -12.01 -10.66
C LEU A 156 0.48 -11.04 -10.44
N LEU A 157 -0.46 -10.93 -11.38
CA LEU A 157 -1.63 -10.08 -11.25
C LEU A 157 -2.56 -10.53 -10.11
N LYS A 158 -2.78 -11.85 -9.98
CA LYS A 158 -3.54 -12.41 -8.87
C LYS A 158 -2.85 -12.13 -7.53
N GLY A 159 -1.54 -12.35 -7.44
CA GLY A 159 -0.78 -12.14 -6.21
C GLY A 159 -0.66 -10.67 -5.82
N ALA A 160 -0.41 -9.77 -6.77
CA ALA A 160 -0.20 -8.35 -6.50
C ALA A 160 -1.52 -7.57 -6.30
N PHE A 161 -2.56 -7.89 -7.09
CA PHE A 161 -3.79 -7.10 -7.14
C PHE A 161 -5.06 -7.91 -6.81
N ASN A 162 -4.94 -9.17 -6.38
CA ASN A 162 -6.10 -10.06 -6.21
C ASN A 162 -6.97 -10.19 -7.47
N PHE A 163 -6.37 -10.04 -8.64
CA PHE A 163 -7.05 -10.04 -9.94
C PHE A 163 -7.79 -11.35 -10.20
N ASN A 164 -9.07 -11.27 -10.54
CA ASN A 164 -9.89 -12.40 -10.96
C ASN A 164 -10.25 -12.24 -12.45
N PRO A 165 -9.86 -13.16 -13.35
CA PRO A 165 -10.19 -13.08 -14.77
C PRO A 165 -11.66 -13.37 -15.09
N ALA A 166 -12.42 -13.95 -14.15
CA ALA A 166 -13.85 -14.19 -14.28
C ALA A 166 -14.62 -13.66 -13.05
N PRO A 167 -14.67 -12.33 -12.84
CA PRO A 167 -15.28 -11.76 -11.64
C PRO A 167 -16.81 -11.88 -11.71
N THR A 168 -17.43 -12.14 -10.55
CA THR A 168 -18.88 -12.02 -10.42
C THR A 168 -19.33 -10.55 -10.48
N LEU A 169 -20.61 -10.32 -10.71
CA LEU A 169 -21.17 -8.96 -10.71
C LEU A 169 -20.93 -8.22 -9.38
N ILE A 170 -21.02 -8.94 -8.26
CA ILE A 170 -20.81 -8.37 -6.93
C ILE A 170 -19.34 -8.01 -6.72
N GLU A 171 -18.41 -8.90 -7.11
CA GLU A 171 -16.97 -8.63 -7.03
C GLU A 171 -16.60 -7.40 -7.85
N LEU A 172 -17.06 -7.32 -9.10
CA LEU A 172 -16.76 -6.19 -9.98
C LEU A 172 -17.36 -4.88 -9.44
N ALA A 173 -18.61 -4.93 -8.94
CA ALA A 173 -19.27 -3.77 -8.35
C ALA A 173 -18.56 -3.30 -7.06
N ALA A 174 -18.15 -4.24 -6.20
CA ALA A 174 -17.40 -3.93 -4.97
C ALA A 174 -16.04 -3.31 -5.31
N TRP A 175 -15.31 -3.90 -6.27
CA TRP A 175 -14.04 -3.38 -6.75
C TRP A 175 -14.19 -1.96 -7.31
N ALA A 176 -15.11 -1.76 -8.26
CA ALA A 176 -15.32 -0.47 -8.92
C ALA A 176 -15.85 0.58 -7.95
N GLY A 177 -16.81 0.22 -7.10
CA GLY A 177 -17.39 1.12 -6.10
C GLY A 177 -16.36 1.60 -5.09
N TYR A 178 -15.56 0.68 -4.54
CA TYR A 178 -14.48 1.04 -3.62
C TYR A 178 -13.41 1.88 -4.31
N LEU A 179 -12.98 1.48 -5.52
CA LEU A 179 -11.95 2.20 -6.26
C LEU A 179 -12.41 3.62 -6.56
N VAL A 180 -13.62 3.83 -7.06
CA VAL A 180 -14.16 5.17 -7.31
C VAL A 180 -14.28 5.98 -6.01
N ALA A 181 -14.89 5.43 -4.97
CA ALA A 181 -15.13 6.17 -3.72
C ALA A 181 -13.82 6.53 -3.01
N VAL A 182 -12.90 5.58 -2.85
CA VAL A 182 -11.64 5.80 -2.12
C VAL A 182 -10.65 6.59 -2.96
N MET A 183 -10.55 6.35 -4.28
CA MET A 183 -9.66 7.12 -5.14
C MET A 183 -10.09 8.58 -5.22
N THR A 184 -11.39 8.86 -5.35
CA THR A 184 -11.90 10.24 -5.35
C THR A 184 -11.63 10.93 -4.03
N ALA A 185 -11.91 10.29 -2.89
CA ALA A 185 -11.58 10.83 -1.57
C ALA A 185 -10.05 11.00 -1.36
N PHE A 186 -9.23 10.08 -1.87
CA PHE A 186 -7.78 10.12 -1.78
C PHE A 186 -7.19 11.23 -2.66
N LEU A 187 -7.75 11.51 -3.82
CA LEU A 187 -7.30 12.59 -4.71
C LEU A 187 -7.96 13.94 -4.39
N TRP A 188 -9.01 13.97 -3.56
CA TRP A 188 -9.70 15.20 -3.20
C TRP A 188 -8.72 16.23 -2.60
N PRO A 189 -8.67 17.46 -3.15
CA PRO A 189 -7.83 18.52 -2.62
C PRO A 189 -8.22 18.84 -1.17
N SER A 190 -7.33 18.56 -0.22
CA SER A 190 -7.49 19.04 1.15
C SER A 190 -7.29 20.56 1.10
N ARG A 191 -8.39 21.32 1.18
CA ARG A 191 -8.31 22.78 1.38
C ARG A 191 -7.51 23.02 2.65
N SER A 192 -6.27 23.46 2.50
CA SER A 192 -5.51 24.01 3.61
C SER A 192 -6.26 25.25 4.07
N THR A 193 -6.91 25.20 5.23
CA THR A 193 -7.34 26.43 5.91
C THR A 193 -6.09 27.29 6.07
N PRO A 194 -6.02 28.48 5.46
CA PRO A 194 -4.90 29.38 5.70
C PRO A 194 -4.86 29.65 7.20
N ALA A 195 -3.74 29.35 7.85
CA ALA A 195 -3.55 29.74 9.23
C ALA A 195 -3.76 31.25 9.29
N GLN A 196 -4.80 31.66 10.01
CA GLN A 196 -5.16 33.04 10.22
C GLN A 196 -3.93 33.73 10.79
N GLN A 197 -3.30 34.56 9.96
CA GLN A 197 -2.18 35.39 10.31
C GLN A 197 -2.70 36.34 11.40
N THR A 198 -2.54 35.95 12.66
CA THR A 198 -2.88 36.79 13.81
C THR A 198 -2.03 38.05 13.65
N ALA A 199 -2.72 39.14 13.33
CA ALA A 199 -2.14 40.44 13.10
C ALA A 199 -1.17 40.81 14.24
N SER A 200 0.04 41.22 13.89
CA SER A 200 0.96 41.86 14.84
C SER A 200 0.24 43.01 15.54
N PRO A 201 0.29 43.11 16.88
CA PRO A 201 -0.22 44.27 17.59
C PRO A 201 0.48 45.53 17.06
N LYS A 202 -0.28 46.48 16.53
CA LYS A 202 0.22 47.84 16.30
C LYS A 202 0.57 48.42 17.66
N GLU A 203 1.85 48.64 17.89
CA GLU A 203 2.36 49.44 19.00
C GLU A 203 1.82 50.87 18.87
N PRO A 204 1.09 51.42 19.86
CA PRO A 204 0.73 52.82 19.83
C PRO A 204 1.99 53.65 20.12
N VAL A 205 2.32 54.50 19.15
CA VAL A 205 3.38 55.50 19.21
C VAL A 205 3.21 56.35 20.47
N SER A 206 4.24 56.38 21.30
CA SER A 206 4.40 57.30 22.44
C SER A 206 4.51 58.74 21.93
N VAL A 207 3.64 59.63 22.44
CA VAL A 207 3.75 61.09 22.33
C VAL A 207 4.17 61.65 23.68
#